data_AF-A0A8V0XYQ4-F1
#
_entry.id   AF-A0A8V0XYQ4-F1
#
_cell.length_a   1.000
_cell.length_b   1.000
_cell.length_c   1.000
_cell.angle_alpha   90.00
_cell.angle_beta   90.00
_cell.angle_gamma   90.00
#
_symmetry.space_group_name_H-M   'P 1'
#
loop_
_entity.id
_entity.type
_entity.pdbx_description
1 polymer ?
#
loop_
_entity_poly.entity_id
_entity_poly.type
_entity_poly.pdbx_seq_one_letter_code
_entity_poly.pdbx_strand_id
1 'polypeptide(L)'
;MKLLKMCEHRRTCRRQLRERSQTAGHHEGMSSDEELALTEVTEFQKSKAEQLTGMIFQQNSTDLKEMPWFRAVEGFSDAKKPSESKRDDDPDEEVLPRVIEKTILPKTTAFAKNVWDPLSTSQTENLTQLCDNVFEKQVLSRRECSQAKQDLINTVVLRMKQSVEEDVFIPLYPKSTVEDKSSPCSKFQGRRFWSAVEVKKKHRSCL
;
A
#
# COMPACT_ATOMS: atom_id res chain seq x y z
N MET A 1 6.75 48.64 -26.24
CA MET A 1 7.99 48.36 -27.00
C MET A 1 9.29 48.42 -26.20
N LYS A 2 9.46 49.32 -25.20
CA LYS A 2 10.72 49.44 -24.42
C LYS A 2 11.04 48.24 -23.50
N LEU A 3 10.01 47.66 -22.86
CA LEU A 3 10.14 46.49 -21.98
C LEU A 3 10.60 45.22 -22.70
N LEU A 4 10.11 44.99 -23.93
CA LEU A 4 10.50 43.83 -24.73
C LEU A 4 11.99 43.89 -25.11
N LYS A 5 12.46 45.07 -25.54
CA LYS A 5 13.87 45.33 -25.84
C LYS A 5 14.79 45.14 -24.62
N MET A 6 14.33 45.56 -23.44
CA MET A 6 15.07 45.34 -22.19
C MET A 6 15.16 43.84 -21.83
N CYS A 7 14.07 43.09 -22.03
CA CYS A 7 14.07 41.64 -21.81
C CYS A 7 14.97 40.88 -22.78
N GLU A 8 14.98 41.25 -24.06
CA GLU A 8 15.88 40.67 -25.06
C GLU A 8 17.34 41.00 -24.76
N HIS A 9 17.65 42.26 -24.43
CA HIS A 9 19.00 42.66 -24.04
C HIS A 9 19.51 41.88 -22.83
N ARG A 10 18.65 41.65 -21.82
CA ARG A 10 19.00 40.86 -20.64
C ARG A 10 19.24 39.38 -20.98
N ARG A 11 18.51 38.81 -21.95
CA ARG A 11 18.75 37.45 -22.45
C ARG A 11 20.10 37.36 -23.17
N THR A 12 20.43 38.36 -23.98
CA THR A 12 21.70 38.41 -24.73
C THR A 12 22.90 38.58 -23.79
N CYS A 13 22.82 39.44 -22.77
CA CYS A 13 23.89 39.57 -21.77
C CYS A 13 24.14 38.27 -20.99
N ARG A 14 23.09 37.53 -20.62
CA ARG A 14 23.26 36.22 -19.95
C ARG A 14 23.91 35.19 -20.87
N ARG A 15 23.66 35.25 -22.18
CA ARG A 15 24.27 34.36 -23.17
C ARG A 15 25.77 34.67 -23.33
N GLN A 16 26.12 35.94 -23.49
CA GLN A 16 27.51 36.37 -23.61
C GLN A 16 28.32 36.15 -22.32
N LEU A 17 27.70 36.27 -21.15
CA LEU A 17 28.36 35.96 -19.87
C LEU A 17 28.75 34.47 -19.78
N ARG A 18 27.92 33.57 -20.32
CA ARG A 18 28.24 32.13 -20.39
C ARG A 18 29.35 31.82 -21.38
N GLU A 19 29.35 32.51 -22.53
CA GLU A 19 30.40 32.37 -23.55
C GLU A 19 31.75 32.93 -23.06
N ARG A 20 31.76 34.03 -22.28
CA ARG A 20 32.99 34.59 -21.69
C ARG A 20 33.59 33.77 -20.56
N SER A 21 32.78 32.96 -19.87
CA SER A 21 33.25 32.08 -18.79
C SER A 21 33.84 30.75 -19.29
N GLN A 22 33.85 30.49 -20.60
CA GLN A 22 34.37 29.25 -21.21
C GLN A 22 35.86 29.32 -21.61
N THR A 23 36.67 30.19 -21.01
CA THR A 23 38.15 30.09 -21.09
C THR A 23 38.71 29.41 -19.84
N ALA A 24 38.28 28.18 -19.58
CA ALA A 24 38.97 27.25 -18.70
C ALA A 24 38.55 25.82 -19.06
N GLY A 25 39.52 25.06 -19.59
CA GLY A 25 39.51 23.60 -19.80
C GLY A 25 38.17 22.91 -20.00
N HIS A 26 37.85 22.55 -21.24
CA HIS A 26 36.81 21.57 -21.56
C HIS A 26 37.06 20.25 -20.81
N HIS A 27 36.27 19.98 -19.77
CA HIS A 27 35.87 18.62 -19.44
C HIS A 27 34.46 18.44 -19.98
N GLU A 28 34.31 17.59 -21.00
CA GLU A 28 33.01 17.05 -21.37
C GLU A 28 32.41 16.37 -20.15
N GLY A 29 31.29 16.91 -19.68
CA GLY A 29 30.63 16.45 -18.47
C GLY A 29 29.15 16.81 -18.49
N MET A 30 28.34 15.76 -18.63
CA MET A 30 27.01 15.59 -18.06
C MET A 30 25.86 16.28 -18.80
N SER A 31 25.38 15.61 -19.86
CA SER A 31 23.96 15.61 -20.22
C SER A 31 23.21 14.83 -19.12
N SER A 32 22.40 15.52 -18.32
CA SER A 32 21.55 14.94 -17.28
C SER A 32 20.07 15.11 -17.67
N ASP A 33 19.70 14.49 -18.79
CA ASP A 33 18.32 14.13 -19.12
C ASP A 33 18.25 12.59 -19.08
N GLU A 34 18.42 12.02 -17.88
CA GLU A 34 17.92 10.67 -17.62
C GLU A 34 16.46 10.83 -17.23
N GLU A 35 15.57 10.58 -18.19
CA GLU A 35 14.16 10.29 -17.92
C GLU A 35 14.14 9.15 -16.89
N LEU A 36 13.79 9.45 -15.64
CA LEU A 36 13.72 8.47 -14.55
C LEU A 36 12.94 7.25 -15.05
N ALA A 37 13.59 6.09 -15.06
CA ALA A 37 12.95 4.87 -15.52
C ALA A 37 11.66 4.65 -14.72
N LEU A 38 10.61 4.14 -15.37
CA LEU A 38 9.32 3.86 -14.73
C LEU A 38 9.49 3.07 -13.41
N THR A 39 10.52 2.21 -13.36
CA THR A 39 10.96 1.45 -12.19
C THR A 39 11.41 2.34 -11.02
N GLU A 40 12.21 3.38 -11.24
CA GLU A 40 12.69 4.29 -10.18
C GLU A 40 11.58 5.16 -9.61
N VAL A 41 10.65 5.62 -10.46
CA VAL A 41 9.44 6.33 -10.01
C VAL A 41 8.56 5.40 -9.17
N THR A 42 8.41 4.13 -9.58
CA THR A 42 7.68 3.15 -8.77
C THR A 42 8.42 2.77 -7.50
N GLU A 43 9.76 2.75 -7.47
CA GLU A 43 10.57 2.47 -6.28
C GLU A 43 10.51 3.62 -5.28
N PHE A 44 10.54 4.87 -5.73
CA PHE A 44 10.36 6.03 -4.85
C PHE A 44 8.93 6.10 -4.29
N GLN A 45 7.92 5.83 -5.13
CA GLN A 45 6.54 5.71 -4.66
C GLN A 45 6.35 4.53 -3.71
N LYS A 46 7.01 3.40 -3.98
CA LYS A 46 7.05 2.22 -3.11
C LYS A 46 7.73 2.55 -1.78
N SER A 47 8.86 3.24 -1.78
CA SER A 47 9.56 3.68 -0.56
C SER A 47 8.68 4.60 0.29
N LYS A 48 7.98 5.56 -0.32
CA LYS A 48 7.10 6.49 0.39
C LYS A 48 5.81 5.81 0.86
N ALA A 49 5.27 4.88 0.07
CA ALA A 49 4.15 4.04 0.45
C ALA A 49 4.54 3.11 1.61
N GLU A 50 5.68 2.43 1.54
CA GLU A 50 6.25 1.59 2.61
C GLU A 50 6.48 2.39 3.89
N GLN A 51 6.92 3.64 3.82
CA GLN A 51 7.15 4.46 5.02
C GLN A 51 5.84 4.84 5.73
N LEU A 52 4.82 5.28 4.99
CA LEU A 52 3.52 5.63 5.59
C LEU A 52 2.70 4.40 5.99
N THR A 53 2.82 3.33 5.20
CA THR A 53 2.22 2.02 5.46
C THR A 53 2.92 1.34 6.64
N GLY A 54 4.23 1.55 6.79
CA GLY A 54 5.00 1.06 7.93
C GLY A 54 4.53 1.64 9.26
N MET A 55 4.10 2.90 9.28
CA MET A 55 3.52 3.53 10.47
C MET A 55 2.14 2.95 10.87
N ILE A 56 1.38 2.41 9.92
CA ILE A 56 0.03 1.87 10.16
C ILE A 56 0.06 0.33 10.35
N PHE A 57 0.98 -0.37 9.68
CA PHE A 57 0.98 -1.84 9.58
C PHE A 57 2.23 -2.53 10.16
N GLN A 58 3.32 -1.80 10.43
CA GLN A 58 4.64 -2.36 10.72
C GLN A 58 5.19 -1.97 12.11
N GLN A 59 4.52 -1.07 12.82
CA GLN A 59 4.79 -0.75 14.23
C GLN A 59 3.71 -1.38 15.11
N ASN A 60 4.13 -1.92 16.25
CA ASN A 60 3.29 -2.51 17.29
C ASN A 60 1.97 -1.75 17.49
N SER A 61 0.88 -2.34 16.99
CA SER A 61 -0.44 -2.42 17.63
C SER A 61 -0.96 -1.21 18.41
N THR A 62 -0.72 0.03 17.99
CA THR A 62 -1.65 1.08 18.42
C THR A 62 -2.95 0.79 17.69
N ASP A 63 -3.89 0.20 18.43
CA ASP A 63 -5.25 0.00 17.98
C ASP A 63 -5.72 1.28 17.29
N LEU A 64 -6.25 1.15 16.08
CA LEU A 64 -6.71 2.29 15.27
C LEU A 64 -7.61 3.22 16.10
N LYS A 65 -8.38 2.63 17.03
CA LYS A 65 -9.27 3.32 17.96
C LYS A 65 -8.53 4.21 18.96
N GLU A 66 -7.30 3.89 19.33
CA GLU A 66 -6.48 4.65 20.29
C GLU A 66 -5.67 5.78 19.67
N MET A 67 -5.64 5.87 18.34
CA MET A 67 -4.90 6.94 17.68
C MET A 67 -5.55 8.31 17.98
N PRO A 68 -4.78 9.36 18.33
CA PRO A 68 -5.33 10.66 18.70
C PRO A 68 -6.23 11.28 17.63
N TRP A 69 -5.87 11.12 16.35
CA TRP A 69 -6.69 11.59 15.23
C TRP A 69 -8.01 10.83 15.12
N PHE A 70 -8.01 9.52 15.42
CA PHE A 70 -9.21 8.69 15.36
C PHE A 70 -10.17 9.09 16.48
N ARG A 71 -9.67 9.20 17.72
CA ARG A 71 -10.44 9.67 18.89
C ARG A 71 -11.02 11.07 18.67
N ALA A 72 -10.28 11.98 18.05
CA ALA A 72 -10.75 13.32 17.75
C ALA A 72 -11.91 13.32 16.75
N VAL A 73 -11.81 12.52 15.68
CA VAL A 73 -12.87 12.41 14.67
C VAL A 73 -14.08 11.66 15.22
N GLU A 74 -13.85 10.58 15.98
CA GLU A 74 -14.91 9.84 16.68
C GLU A 74 -15.66 10.73 17.67
N GLY A 75 -14.96 11.47 18.53
CA GLY A 75 -15.58 12.39 19.49
C GLY A 75 -16.33 13.55 18.82
N PHE A 76 -15.95 13.94 17.60
CA PHE A 76 -16.69 14.91 16.80
C PHE A 76 -18.01 14.31 16.27
N SER A 77 -17.96 13.08 15.73
CA SER A 77 -19.14 12.38 15.23
C SER A 77 -20.11 11.93 16.34
N ASP A 78 -19.60 11.59 17.53
CA ASP A 78 -20.39 11.15 18.70
C ASP A 78 -20.88 12.31 19.59
N ALA A 79 -20.56 13.56 19.24
CA ALA A 79 -20.97 14.73 20.00
C ALA A 79 -22.50 14.92 19.94
N LYS A 80 -23.22 14.17 20.78
CA LYS A 80 -24.67 14.32 21.00
C LYS A 80 -24.98 15.79 21.28
N LYS A 81 -25.67 16.44 20.35
CA LYS A 81 -26.36 17.70 20.63
C LYS A 81 -27.49 17.35 21.63
N PRO A 82 -27.45 17.80 22.89
CA PRO A 82 -28.60 17.67 23.76
C PRO A 82 -29.68 18.59 23.17
N SER A 83 -30.87 18.04 22.93
CA SER A 83 -32.01 18.69 22.29
C SER A 83 -31.82 19.09 20.82
N GLU A 84 -32.25 18.23 19.91
CA GLU A 84 -33.42 18.45 19.04
C GLU A 84 -33.67 17.15 18.25
N SER A 85 -34.93 16.93 17.87
CA SER A 85 -35.47 15.75 17.16
C SER A 85 -34.44 14.97 16.33
N LYS A 86 -34.40 13.63 16.48
CA LYS A 86 -33.71 12.70 15.59
C LYS A 86 -34.06 13.01 14.12
N ARG A 87 -33.29 13.88 13.47
CA ARG A 87 -33.22 13.91 12.01
C ARG A 87 -32.20 12.84 11.69
N ASP A 88 -32.61 11.84 10.92
CA ASP A 88 -31.85 10.64 10.57
C ASP A 88 -30.60 10.94 9.70
N ASP A 89 -30.15 12.20 9.65
CA ASP A 89 -29.24 12.78 8.65
C ASP A 89 -28.34 13.89 9.27
N ASP A 90 -27.70 13.68 10.42
CA ASP A 90 -26.62 14.61 10.84
C ASP A 90 -25.38 14.34 9.97
N PRO A 91 -24.93 15.30 9.12
CA PRO A 91 -23.76 15.10 8.28
C PRO A 91 -22.47 14.85 9.08
N ASP A 92 -22.43 15.20 10.37
CA ASP A 92 -21.29 15.01 11.25
C ASP A 92 -21.08 13.52 11.62
N GLU A 93 -22.16 12.71 11.66
CA GLU A 93 -22.11 11.25 11.89
C GLU A 93 -21.44 10.52 10.70
N GLU A 94 -21.47 11.14 9.51
CA GLU A 94 -20.90 10.60 8.28
C GLU A 94 -19.41 10.93 8.09
N VAL A 95 -18.84 11.79 8.94
CA VAL A 95 -17.43 12.20 8.82
C VAL A 95 -16.50 11.02 9.05
N LEU A 96 -16.65 10.28 10.16
CA LEU A 96 -15.81 9.12 10.45
C LEU A 96 -15.93 8.02 9.38
N PRO A 97 -17.14 7.59 8.95
CA PRO A 97 -17.31 6.65 7.85
C PRO A 97 -16.63 7.10 6.56
N ARG A 98 -16.74 8.39 6.18
CA ARG A 98 -16.12 8.95 4.98
C ARG A 98 -14.61 9.00 5.06
N VAL A 99 -14.04 9.33 6.24
CA VAL A 99 -12.59 9.31 6.43
C VAL A 99 -12.07 7.89 6.25
N ILE A 100 -12.70 6.91 6.87
CA ILE A 100 -12.35 5.49 6.73
C ILE A 100 -12.43 5.05 5.26
N GLU A 101 -13.55 5.34 4.59
CA GLU A 101 -13.81 4.91 3.22
C GLU A 101 -12.86 5.55 2.20
N LYS A 102 -12.56 6.85 2.36
CA LYS A 102 -11.75 7.60 1.40
C LYS A 102 -10.26 7.60 1.70
N THR A 103 -9.83 7.21 2.91
CA THR A 103 -8.42 7.29 3.30
C THR A 103 -7.87 5.96 3.81
N ILE A 104 -8.56 5.29 4.73
CA ILE A 104 -8.05 4.06 5.34
C ILE A 104 -8.18 2.90 4.35
N LEU A 105 -9.37 2.68 3.77
CA LEU A 105 -9.57 1.59 2.81
C LEU A 105 -8.61 1.66 1.61
N PRO A 106 -8.41 2.80 0.91
CA PRO A 106 -7.49 2.84 -0.22
C PRO A 106 -6.03 2.58 0.17
N LYS A 107 -5.61 3.02 1.36
CA LYS A 107 -4.27 2.74 1.88
C LYS A 107 -4.09 1.27 2.24
N THR A 108 -5.09 0.66 2.91
CA THR A 108 -5.09 -0.78 3.22
C THR A 108 -5.09 -1.61 1.94
N THR A 109 -5.86 -1.22 0.92
CA THR A 109 -5.86 -1.89 -0.39
C THR A 109 -4.49 -1.81 -1.05
N ALA A 110 -3.85 -0.64 -1.04
CA ALA A 110 -2.49 -0.50 -1.58
C ALA A 110 -1.47 -1.33 -0.79
N PHE A 111 -1.59 -1.43 0.52
CA PHE A 111 -0.76 -2.30 1.35
C PHE A 111 -0.96 -3.78 0.99
N ALA A 112 -2.21 -4.24 0.97
CA ALA A 112 -2.58 -5.62 0.63
C ALA A 112 -2.05 -6.01 -0.76
N LYS A 113 -2.07 -5.07 -1.71
CA LYS A 113 -1.58 -5.29 -3.06
C LYS A 113 -0.05 -5.39 -3.15
N ASN A 114 0.67 -4.50 -2.48
CA ASN A 114 2.07 -4.23 -2.81
C ASN A 114 3.08 -4.78 -1.79
N VAL A 115 2.70 -4.93 -0.53
CA VAL A 115 3.65 -5.21 0.56
C VAL A 115 3.21 -6.36 1.45
N TRP A 116 1.89 -6.57 1.60
CA TRP A 116 1.37 -7.66 2.42
C TRP A 116 1.84 -9.03 1.92
N ASP A 117 2.37 -9.82 2.86
CA ASP A 117 2.72 -11.23 2.69
C ASP A 117 1.62 -12.11 3.32
N PRO A 118 0.78 -12.79 2.51
CA PRO A 118 -0.26 -13.70 2.99
C PRO A 118 0.27 -14.92 3.75
N LEU A 119 1.56 -15.24 3.60
CA LEU A 119 2.18 -16.36 4.30
C LEU A 119 2.77 -15.94 5.66
N SER A 120 2.84 -14.64 5.95
CA SER A 120 3.26 -14.11 7.26
C SER A 120 2.08 -14.04 8.22
N THR A 121 2.18 -14.71 9.38
CA THR A 121 1.11 -14.73 10.39
C THR A 121 1.01 -13.38 11.08
N SER A 122 2.13 -12.75 11.44
CA SER A 122 2.10 -11.43 12.07
C SER A 122 1.47 -10.37 11.15
N GLN A 123 1.78 -10.39 9.85
CA GLN A 123 1.18 -9.46 8.90
C GLN A 123 -0.31 -9.76 8.66
N THR A 124 -0.69 -11.03 8.60
CA THR A 124 -2.08 -11.45 8.41
C THR A 124 -2.93 -11.13 9.64
N GLU A 125 -2.44 -11.38 10.85
CA GLU A 125 -3.10 -11.02 12.11
C GLU A 125 -3.31 -9.50 12.21
N ASN A 126 -2.28 -8.70 11.90
CA ASN A 126 -2.41 -7.24 11.88
C ASN A 126 -3.45 -6.75 10.88
N LEU A 127 -3.47 -7.34 9.68
CA LEU A 127 -4.45 -6.99 8.64
C LEU A 127 -5.88 -7.36 9.07
N THR A 128 -6.07 -8.53 9.68
CA THR A 128 -7.36 -8.97 10.22
C THR A 128 -7.85 -8.03 11.32
N GLN A 129 -7.01 -7.72 12.31
CA GLN A 129 -7.36 -6.78 13.39
C GLN A 129 -7.74 -5.40 12.87
N LEU A 130 -7.01 -4.88 11.88
CA LEU A 130 -7.35 -3.61 11.25
C LEU A 130 -8.71 -3.69 10.53
N CYS A 131 -8.96 -4.76 9.79
CA CYS A 131 -10.23 -4.99 9.10
C CYS A 131 -11.38 -5.06 10.12
N ASP A 132 -11.23 -5.77 11.22
CA ASP A 132 -12.23 -5.86 12.28
C ASP A 132 -12.53 -4.48 12.86
N ASN A 133 -11.50 -3.71 13.21
CA ASN A 133 -11.65 -2.36 13.74
C ASN A 133 -12.35 -1.39 12.77
N VAL A 134 -12.04 -1.51 11.48
CA VAL A 134 -12.60 -0.66 10.42
C VAL A 134 -14.04 -1.07 10.10
N PHE A 135 -14.33 -2.38 10.06
CA PHE A 135 -15.63 -2.89 9.64
C PHE A 135 -16.65 -2.94 10.77
N GLU A 136 -16.25 -3.22 12.01
CA GLU A 136 -17.14 -3.26 13.18
C GLU A 136 -17.88 -1.92 13.37
N LYS A 137 -17.20 -0.78 13.15
CA LYS A 137 -17.81 0.56 13.22
C LYS A 137 -18.60 0.95 11.97
N GLN A 138 -18.22 0.44 10.80
CA GLN A 138 -18.90 0.71 9.53
C GLN A 138 -20.21 -0.08 9.37
N VAL A 139 -20.36 -1.22 10.06
CA VAL A 139 -21.61 -2.00 10.11
C VAL A 139 -22.78 -1.20 10.70
N LEU A 140 -22.51 -0.15 11.48
CA LEU A 140 -23.53 0.77 11.99
C LEU A 140 -23.95 1.84 10.97
N SER A 141 -23.15 2.08 9.92
CA SER A 141 -23.55 2.97 8.83
C SER A 141 -24.41 2.18 7.84
N ARG A 142 -25.64 2.67 7.60
CA ARG A 142 -26.69 2.07 6.76
C ARG A 142 -26.34 1.97 5.27
N ARG A 143 -25.07 2.16 4.88
CA ARG A 143 -24.65 2.11 3.47
C ARG A 143 -24.33 0.68 3.06
N GLU A 144 -24.88 0.33 1.90
CA GLU A 144 -24.48 -0.84 1.11
C GLU A 144 -22.95 -0.90 0.99
N CYS A 145 -22.40 -2.11 0.94
CA CYS A 145 -20.95 -2.35 0.90
C CYS A 145 -20.27 -1.44 -0.13
N SER A 146 -19.47 -0.47 0.33
CA SER A 146 -18.88 0.51 -0.57
C SER A 146 -17.94 -0.12 -1.59
N GLN A 147 -17.79 0.52 -2.75
CA GLN A 147 -16.86 0.07 -3.79
C GLN A 147 -15.44 -0.10 -3.23
N ALA A 148 -14.98 0.82 -2.38
CA ALA A 148 -13.66 0.75 -1.75
C ALA A 148 -13.48 -0.51 -0.87
N LYS A 149 -14.55 -0.96 -0.20
CA LYS A 149 -14.54 -2.18 0.60
C LYS A 149 -14.48 -3.42 -0.29
N GLN A 150 -15.24 -3.44 -1.38
CA GLN A 150 -15.18 -4.51 -2.38
C GLN A 150 -13.80 -4.60 -3.03
N ASP A 151 -13.19 -3.47 -3.37
CA ASP A 151 -11.86 -3.41 -3.95
C ASP A 151 -10.80 -3.97 -2.99
N LEU A 152 -10.90 -3.66 -1.69
CA LEU A 152 -10.02 -4.24 -0.68
C LEU A 152 -10.17 -5.76 -0.61
N ILE A 153 -11.41 -6.27 -0.50
CA ILE A 153 -11.67 -7.71 -0.43
C ILE A 153 -11.15 -8.42 -1.68
N ASN A 154 -11.46 -7.90 -2.87
CA ASN A 154 -11.01 -8.47 -4.14
C ASN A 154 -9.48 -8.49 -4.24
N THR A 155 -8.81 -7.43 -3.77
CA THR A 155 -7.35 -7.35 -3.74
C THR A 155 -6.74 -8.38 -2.80
N VAL A 156 -7.29 -8.55 -1.59
CA VAL A 156 -6.85 -9.56 -0.62
C VAL A 156 -7.00 -10.96 -1.20
N VAL A 157 -8.16 -11.27 -1.79
CA VAL A 157 -8.42 -12.57 -2.43
C VAL A 157 -7.47 -12.81 -3.61
N LEU A 158 -7.24 -11.81 -4.45
CA LEU A 158 -6.32 -11.91 -5.58
C LEU A 158 -4.89 -12.19 -5.10
N ARG A 159 -4.42 -11.47 -4.08
CA ARG A 159 -3.08 -11.64 -3.52
C ARG A 159 -2.90 -13.02 -2.85
N MET A 160 -3.92 -13.51 -2.17
CA MET A 160 -3.92 -14.88 -1.62
C MET A 160 -3.81 -15.93 -2.74
N LYS A 161 -4.58 -15.78 -3.84
CA LYS A 161 -4.50 -16.68 -5.00
C LYS A 161 -3.10 -16.69 -5.61
N GLN A 162 -2.51 -15.52 -5.84
CA GLN A 162 -1.13 -15.39 -6.35
C GLN A 162 -0.13 -16.09 -5.43
N SER A 163 -0.25 -15.96 -4.11
CA SER A 163 0.65 -16.64 -3.17
C SER A 163 0.53 -18.16 -3.23
N VAL A 164 -0.66 -18.69 -3.51
CA VAL A 164 -0.84 -20.15 -3.72
C VAL A 164 -0.18 -20.60 -5.03
N GLU A 165 -0.33 -19.82 -6.10
CA GLU A 165 0.19 -20.13 -7.44
C GLU A 165 1.71 -19.94 -7.56
N GLU A 166 2.30 -18.97 -6.87
CA GLU A 166 3.71 -18.61 -6.99
C GLU A 166 4.57 -19.24 -5.87
N ASP A 167 4.09 -19.23 -4.63
CA ASP A 167 4.90 -19.61 -3.47
C ASP A 167 4.62 -21.03 -2.97
N VAL A 168 3.40 -21.54 -3.13
CA VAL A 168 2.98 -22.86 -2.64
C VAL A 168 2.94 -23.92 -3.74
N PHE A 169 3.15 -23.54 -5.01
CA PHE A 169 3.09 -24.45 -6.14
C PHE A 169 4.01 -25.67 -6.00
N ILE A 170 3.43 -26.85 -6.23
CA ILE A 170 4.13 -28.14 -6.23
C ILE A 170 4.09 -28.70 -7.66
N PRO A 171 5.20 -28.68 -8.39
CA PRO A 171 5.25 -29.26 -9.73
C PRO A 171 4.89 -30.76 -9.71
N LEU A 172 4.12 -31.21 -10.70
CA LEU A 172 3.81 -32.62 -10.88
C LEU A 172 4.99 -33.31 -11.59
N TYR A 173 5.62 -34.25 -10.90
CA TYR A 173 6.72 -35.04 -11.45
C TYR A 173 6.26 -36.46 -11.82
N PRO A 174 6.82 -37.07 -12.88
CA PRO A 174 6.60 -38.48 -13.19
C PRO A 174 7.08 -39.37 -12.03
N LYS A 175 6.31 -40.39 -11.66
CA LYS A 175 6.58 -41.26 -10.48
C LYS A 175 8.02 -41.77 -10.43
N SER A 176 8.56 -42.22 -11.56
CA SER A 176 9.94 -42.71 -11.70
C SER A 176 11.01 -41.70 -11.24
N THR A 177 10.73 -40.41 -11.31
CA THR A 177 11.67 -39.32 -10.94
C THR A 177 11.61 -39.00 -9.44
N VAL A 178 10.50 -39.34 -8.78
CA VAL A 178 10.23 -39.03 -7.37
C VAL A 178 10.48 -40.22 -6.45
N GLU A 179 10.33 -41.43 -6.98
CA GLU A 179 10.57 -42.69 -6.27
C GLU A 179 12.00 -42.78 -5.72
N ASP A 180 12.98 -42.24 -6.44
CA ASP A 180 14.31 -42.03 -5.90
C ASP A 180 14.32 -40.84 -4.92
N LYS A 181 14.31 -41.15 -3.63
CA LYS A 181 14.39 -40.16 -2.53
C LYS A 181 15.66 -39.31 -2.55
N SER A 182 16.71 -39.76 -3.25
CA SER A 182 17.94 -39.01 -3.39
C SER A 182 17.85 -37.93 -4.48
N SER A 183 16.85 -38.03 -5.38
CA SER A 183 16.72 -37.16 -6.54
C SER A 183 16.44 -35.70 -6.16
N PRO A 184 16.93 -34.73 -6.96
CA PRO A 184 16.63 -33.31 -6.76
C PRO A 184 15.12 -33.01 -6.81
N CYS A 185 14.38 -33.68 -7.69
CA CYS A 185 12.92 -33.52 -7.84
C CYS A 185 12.18 -33.98 -6.58
N SER A 186 12.53 -35.14 -6.01
CA SER A 186 11.94 -35.67 -4.78
C SER A 186 12.17 -34.74 -3.59
N LYS A 187 13.40 -34.24 -3.44
CA LYS A 187 13.76 -33.27 -2.39
C LYS A 187 13.04 -31.92 -2.55
N PHE A 188 12.95 -31.40 -3.78
CA PHE A 188 12.25 -30.14 -4.05
C PHE A 188 10.75 -30.26 -3.78
N GLN A 189 10.12 -31.34 -4.24
CA GLN A 189 8.71 -31.62 -3.98
C GLN A 189 8.43 -31.76 -2.48
N GLY A 190 9.28 -32.46 -1.73
CA GLY A 190 9.17 -32.56 -0.28
C GLY A 190 9.21 -31.20 0.42
N ARG A 191 10.14 -30.32 0.02
CA ARG A 191 10.22 -28.95 0.56
C ARG A 191 8.95 -28.14 0.29
N ARG A 192 8.45 -28.16 -0.96
CA ARG A 192 7.22 -27.44 -1.33
C ARG A 192 5.98 -28.02 -0.66
N PHE A 193 5.90 -29.35 -0.54
CA PHE A 193 4.83 -30.03 0.20
C PHE A 193 4.77 -29.60 1.66
N TRP A 194 5.89 -29.62 2.38
CA TRP A 194 5.92 -29.21 3.78
C TRP A 194 5.65 -27.71 3.95
N SER A 195 6.13 -26.88 3.02
CA SER A 195 5.79 -25.45 3.00
C SER A 195 4.27 -25.24 2.84
N ALA A 196 3.62 -25.97 1.93
CA ALA A 196 2.17 -25.93 1.74
C ALA A 196 1.39 -26.38 2.98
N VAL A 197 1.86 -27.42 3.66
CA VAL A 197 1.25 -27.92 4.91
C VAL A 197 1.36 -26.87 6.02
N GLU A 198 2.51 -26.21 6.13
CA GLU A 198 2.74 -25.16 7.13
C GLU A 198 1.80 -23.96 6.90
N VAL A 199 1.67 -23.52 5.63
CA VAL A 199 0.73 -22.46 5.23
C VAL A 199 -0.70 -22.80 5.63
N LYS A 200 -1.16 -24.05 5.39
CA LYS A 200 -2.51 -24.48 5.79
C LYS A 200 -2.74 -24.47 7.30
N LYS A 201 -1.74 -24.85 8.10
CA LYS A 201 -1.83 -24.78 9.56
C LYS A 201 -1.94 -23.33 10.04
N LYS A 202 -1.14 -22.45 9.43
CA LYS A 202 -1.06 -21.03 9.77
C LYS A 202 -2.37 -20.28 9.50
N HIS A 203 -2.96 -20.49 8.33
CA HIS A 203 -4.24 -19.86 7.96
C HIS A 203 -5.41 -20.31 8.84
N ARG A 204 -5.38 -21.55 9.36
CA ARG A 204 -6.39 -22.04 10.31
C ARG A 204 -6.28 -21.38 11.69
N SER A 205 -5.10 -20.87 12.07
CA SER A 205 -4.92 -20.20 13.36
C SER A 205 -5.36 -18.73 13.35
N CYS A 206 -5.54 -18.15 12.17
CA CYS A 206 -5.94 -16.74 11.98
C CYS A 206 -7.43 -16.55 11.63
N LEU A 207 -8.19 -17.65 11.45
CA LEU A 207 -9.64 -17.70 11.18
C LEU A 207 -10.36 -18.34 12.36
#